data_AF-A0AAU4RUZ0-F1
#
_entry.id   AF-A0AAU4RUZ0-F1
#
_cell.length_a   1.000
_cell.length_b   1.000
_cell.length_c   1.000
_cell.angle_alpha   90.00
_cell.angle_beta   90.00
_cell.angle_gamma   90.00
#
_symmetry.space_group_name_H-M   'P 1'
#
loop_
_entity.id
_entity.type
_entity.pdbx_description
1 polymer ?
#
loop_
_entity_poly.entity_id
_entity_poly.type
_entity_poly.pdbx_seq_one_letter_code
_entity_poly.pdbx_strand_id
1 'polypeptide(L)'
;MQKEKALMSLQNVRATDPPAGVRRSHPGWFLAAAGLAATVAMVLPAPLAHADTVDVKCSVPDLVAAVNTANSSPGPDTLRLTRKCTYWLATPNPANSSNGLPAITSGITIEGNGATIARARSAPDFRILFVDDTGILKLNKTTISGGAAPDCPNFPGGGACGGGISSLGTLMVRHSRVVNNTAESSVFAEGGGIESGNAAGVGAATLADTEISKNTAVYNGDVQSSAAGGGVLNNGPLTVERTRFTNNAVRVTKNTDSLALGAIAFFAPATIRDSLISGNHSTAPGGTARGALNNSATVTVTGTVIRNNTASAPGGTANGGAAGNGGTLTLTRTRVIGNHATAPNGGTVTGGAISLGPEGDLTLNNSTVRGNTASAPGGTARGGGISNDLGGTVTTERSQISANTAKAPDGGTARGGGIFNAVGSTTLNHSSVTDNHADDGGGIFEESGTVTLNDTEVKRNHPNNCAPPNSVPACVG
;
A
#
# COMPACT_ATOMS: atom_id res chain seq x y z
N MET A 1 3.55 -18.57 7.67
CA MET A 1 3.31 -18.20 9.09
C MET A 1 4.58 -17.75 9.82
N GLN A 2 5.71 -18.47 9.79
CA GLN A 2 6.97 -17.95 10.40
C GLN A 2 7.60 -16.77 9.64
N LYS A 3 7.37 -16.60 8.33
CA LYS A 3 7.90 -15.49 7.52
C LYS A 3 7.10 -14.17 7.61
N GLU A 4 5.80 -14.22 7.91
CA GLU A 4 4.98 -13.02 8.17
C GLU A 4 5.12 -12.59 9.65
N LYS A 5 5.23 -13.57 10.56
CA LYS A 5 5.73 -13.35 11.92
C LYS A 5 7.16 -12.83 11.95
N ALA A 6 8.01 -13.08 10.94
CA ALA A 6 9.35 -12.50 10.88
C ALA A 6 9.33 -10.98 10.61
N LEU A 7 8.33 -10.47 9.87
CA LEU A 7 8.15 -9.03 9.66
C LEU A 7 7.60 -8.35 10.93
N MET A 8 6.62 -8.98 11.59
CA MET A 8 6.19 -8.57 12.94
C MET A 8 7.30 -8.78 13.99
N SER A 9 8.19 -9.75 13.82
CA SER A 9 9.34 -10.03 14.70
C SER A 9 10.47 -9.03 14.49
N LEU A 10 10.72 -8.56 13.28
CA LEU A 10 11.65 -7.45 13.05
C LEU A 10 11.14 -6.15 13.70
N GLN A 11 9.82 -5.97 13.77
CA GLN A 11 9.18 -4.88 14.53
C GLN A 11 9.18 -5.14 16.06
N ASN A 12 9.02 -6.39 16.51
CA ASN A 12 8.93 -6.75 17.94
C ASN A 12 10.28 -7.05 18.62
N VAL A 13 11.36 -7.36 17.89
CA VAL A 13 12.70 -7.69 18.43
C VAL A 13 13.54 -6.43 18.72
N ARG A 14 13.01 -5.22 18.50
CA ARG A 14 13.73 -3.96 18.79
C ARG A 14 13.11 -3.12 19.91
N ALA A 15 12.17 -3.69 20.66
CA ALA A 15 11.68 -3.15 21.92
C ALA A 15 12.19 -4.03 23.08
N THR A 16 13.50 -4.00 23.36
CA THR A 16 14.03 -4.54 24.62
C THR A 16 14.51 -3.38 25.50
N ASP A 17 13.81 -3.22 26.62
CA ASP A 17 13.98 -2.22 27.67
C ASP A 17 15.41 -2.15 28.26
N PRO A 18 15.84 -0.99 28.80
CA PRO A 18 16.90 -0.91 29.81
C PRO A 18 16.37 -1.31 31.21
N PRO A 19 17.26 -1.69 32.14
CA PRO A 19 16.97 -2.70 33.16
C PRO A 19 16.10 -2.24 34.34
N ALA A 20 15.41 -3.24 34.89
CA ALA A 20 14.47 -3.19 35.98
C ALA A 20 15.05 -2.66 37.31
N GLY A 21 14.23 -1.87 38.01
CA GLY A 21 14.43 -1.58 39.42
C GLY A 21 13.30 -0.73 39.99
N VAL A 22 12.34 -1.38 40.66
CA VAL A 22 11.71 -1.00 41.95
C VAL A 22 10.28 -1.54 42.02
N ARG A 23 10.07 -2.33 43.07
CA ARG A 23 8.87 -3.13 43.39
C ARG A 23 7.61 -2.29 43.53
N ARG A 24 6.48 -2.80 43.05
CA ARG A 24 5.15 -2.42 43.55
C ARG A 24 4.31 -3.64 43.90
N SER A 25 4.02 -3.74 45.19
CA SER A 25 2.98 -4.57 45.80
C SER A 25 1.59 -3.99 45.50
N HIS A 26 0.65 -4.84 45.11
CA HIS A 26 -0.80 -4.65 45.32
C HIS A 26 -1.14 -5.04 46.78
N PRO A 27 -2.29 -4.66 47.39
CA PRO A 27 -3.62 -4.54 46.76
C PRO A 27 -4.55 -3.47 47.37
N GLY A 28 -5.81 -3.41 46.90
CA GLY A 28 -6.92 -2.88 47.72
C GLY A 28 -7.99 -2.12 46.94
N TRP A 29 -9.16 -2.74 46.79
CA TRP A 29 -10.41 -2.13 46.34
C TRP A 29 -10.90 -0.99 47.25
N PHE A 30 -11.45 0.07 46.66
CA PHE A 30 -12.57 0.82 47.24
C PHE A 30 -13.44 1.45 46.13
N LEU A 31 -14.73 1.12 46.17
CA LEU A 31 -15.83 1.86 45.56
C LEU A 31 -16.05 3.16 46.34
N ALA A 32 -16.28 4.30 45.67
CA ALA A 32 -17.38 5.22 45.99
C ALA A 32 -17.40 6.51 45.15
N ALA A 33 -18.65 6.87 44.80
CA ALA A 33 -19.24 8.20 44.67
C ALA A 33 -18.85 9.11 43.49
N ALA A 34 -19.80 9.20 42.56
CA ALA A 34 -19.98 10.31 41.64
C ALA A 34 -20.28 11.61 42.41
N GLY A 35 -19.46 12.63 42.17
CA GLY A 35 -19.73 14.02 42.53
C GLY A 35 -19.71 14.88 41.27
N LEU A 36 -20.88 15.34 40.83
CA LEU A 36 -21.01 16.31 39.75
C LEU A 36 -20.60 17.69 40.28
N ALA A 37 -19.43 18.17 39.90
CA ALA A 37 -19.05 19.57 40.05
C ALA A 37 -19.09 20.23 38.66
N ALA A 38 -20.07 21.10 38.44
CA ALA A 38 -20.16 21.92 37.25
C ALA A 38 -19.05 22.98 37.28
N THR A 39 -17.97 22.74 36.53
CA THR A 39 -16.95 23.75 36.25
C THR A 39 -17.48 24.68 35.16
N VAL A 40 -17.58 25.96 35.49
CA VAL A 40 -17.77 27.03 34.50
C VAL A 40 -16.51 27.06 33.64
N ALA A 41 -16.60 26.50 32.43
CA ALA A 41 -15.54 26.62 31.44
C ALA A 41 -15.44 28.10 31.04
N MET A 42 -14.37 28.77 31.49
CA MET A 42 -13.93 30.00 30.85
C MET A 42 -13.67 29.67 29.38
N VAL A 43 -14.55 30.13 28.50
CA VAL A 43 -14.29 30.17 27.06
C VAL A 43 -13.17 31.18 26.87
N LEU A 44 -11.92 30.71 26.89
CA LEU A 44 -10.82 31.47 26.34
C LEU A 44 -11.19 31.74 24.88
N PRO A 45 -11.15 33.01 24.41
CA PRO A 45 -11.32 33.28 22.99
C PRO A 45 -10.28 32.44 22.24
N ALA A 46 -10.74 31.65 21.27
CA ALA A 46 -9.85 30.95 20.37
C ALA A 46 -8.83 31.97 19.84
N PRO A 47 -7.52 31.69 19.87
CA PRO A 47 -6.55 32.60 19.30
C PRO A 47 -7.00 32.92 17.87
N LEU A 48 -7.04 34.21 17.55
CA LEU A 48 -7.35 34.70 16.20
C LEU A 48 -6.52 33.88 15.22
N ALA A 49 -7.19 33.14 14.33
CA ALA A 49 -6.53 32.37 13.29
C ALA A 49 -5.76 33.34 12.37
N HIS A 50 -4.49 33.56 12.68
CA HIS A 50 -3.58 34.31 11.83
C HIS A 50 -3.17 33.35 10.72
N ALA A 51 -3.81 33.48 9.55
CA ALA A 51 -3.39 32.78 8.35
C ALA A 51 -2.70 33.79 7.43
N ASP A 52 -1.37 33.85 7.49
CA ASP A 52 -0.62 34.72 6.60
C ASP A 52 -0.53 34.09 5.20
N THR A 53 -0.54 34.92 4.17
CA THR A 53 -0.38 34.47 2.77
C THR A 53 0.88 35.09 2.20
N VAL A 54 1.86 34.24 1.91
CA VAL A 54 3.17 34.65 1.41
C VAL A 54 3.32 34.30 -0.07
N ASP A 55 3.58 35.32 -0.89
CA ASP A 55 3.94 35.13 -2.29
C ASP A 55 5.41 34.70 -2.44
N VAL A 56 5.60 33.49 -2.95
CA VAL A 56 6.94 32.91 -3.11
C VAL A 56 7.41 33.13 -4.55
N LYS A 57 8.45 33.95 -4.71
CA LYS A 57 9.14 34.16 -6.00
C LYS A 57 9.65 32.83 -6.56
N CYS A 58 9.91 32.78 -7.87
CA CYS A 58 10.39 31.58 -8.55
C CYS A 58 11.88 31.30 -8.26
N SER A 59 12.18 30.92 -7.03
CA SER A 59 13.53 30.84 -6.47
C SER A 59 13.53 29.90 -5.26
N VAL A 60 14.52 29.00 -5.20
CA VAL A 60 14.65 28.05 -4.08
C VAL A 60 14.97 28.75 -2.75
N PRO A 61 15.91 29.72 -2.68
CA PRO A 61 16.12 30.51 -1.48
C PRO A 61 14.84 31.17 -0.94
N ASP A 62 14.01 31.73 -1.81
CA ASP A 62 12.74 32.36 -1.41
C ASP A 62 11.74 31.31 -0.87
N LEU A 63 11.69 30.12 -1.47
CA LEU A 63 10.87 29.01 -0.97
C LEU A 63 11.34 28.51 0.40
N VAL A 64 12.65 28.32 0.58
CA VAL A 64 13.23 27.91 1.87
C VAL A 64 12.97 28.96 2.95
N ALA A 65 13.14 30.24 2.64
CA ALA A 65 12.85 31.32 3.56
C ALA A 65 11.36 31.33 3.97
N ALA A 66 10.46 31.20 2.99
CA ALA A 66 9.01 31.18 3.25
C ALA A 66 8.60 30.02 4.16
N VAL A 67 9.17 28.82 3.98
CA VAL A 67 8.91 27.67 4.86
C VAL A 67 9.43 27.94 6.28
N ASN A 68 10.65 28.47 6.44
CA ASN A 68 11.19 28.78 7.77
C ASN A 68 10.38 29.85 8.51
N THR A 69 9.93 30.88 7.80
CA THR A 69 9.03 31.90 8.35
C THR A 69 7.71 31.28 8.81
N ALA A 70 7.09 30.44 7.99
CA ALA A 70 5.84 29.77 8.34
C ALA A 70 5.98 28.80 9.52
N ASN A 71 7.12 28.10 9.64
CA ASN A 71 7.41 27.26 10.81
C ASN A 71 7.56 28.05 12.11
N SER A 72 7.92 29.34 12.03
CA SER A 72 8.10 30.23 13.17
C SER A 72 6.84 31.06 13.49
N SER A 73 5.79 30.93 12.67
CA SER A 73 4.51 31.62 12.82
C SER A 73 3.65 30.98 13.92
N PRO A 74 2.89 31.78 14.69
CA PRO A 74 1.98 31.24 15.71
C PRO A 74 0.74 30.54 15.13
N GLY A 75 0.50 30.65 13.82
CA GLY A 75 -0.70 30.14 13.14
C GLY A 75 -0.38 29.45 11.81
N PRO A 76 -1.41 28.90 11.14
CA PRO A 76 -1.22 28.18 9.88
C PRO A 76 -1.05 29.14 8.70
N ASP A 77 -0.03 28.98 7.87
CA ASP A 77 0.26 29.88 6.75
C ASP A 77 -0.02 29.28 5.37
N THR A 78 -0.20 30.15 4.38
CA THR A 78 -0.34 29.78 2.97
C THR A 78 0.82 30.32 2.14
N LEU A 79 1.59 29.43 1.52
CA LEU A 79 2.66 29.75 0.59
C LEU A 79 2.12 29.66 -0.83
N ARG A 80 1.98 30.81 -1.50
CA ARG A 80 1.51 30.89 -2.89
C ARG A 80 2.71 30.87 -3.83
N LEU A 81 2.91 29.75 -4.52
CA LEU A 81 4.04 29.60 -5.43
C LEU A 81 3.80 30.33 -6.75
N THR A 82 4.90 30.77 -7.36
CA THR A 82 4.87 31.39 -8.69
C THR A 82 4.30 30.39 -9.71
N ARG A 83 3.26 30.81 -10.43
CA ARG A 83 2.50 29.95 -11.35
C ARG A 83 3.40 29.24 -12.36
N LYS A 84 3.28 27.90 -12.44
CA LYS A 84 4.05 27.03 -13.36
C LYS A 84 5.59 27.13 -13.23
N CYS A 85 6.10 27.76 -12.16
CA CYS A 85 7.53 27.77 -11.88
C CYS A 85 8.03 26.36 -11.56
N THR A 86 9.31 26.07 -11.84
CA THR A 86 9.99 24.90 -11.27
C THR A 86 11.06 25.36 -10.29
N TYR A 87 10.92 24.93 -9.04
CA TYR A 87 11.85 25.14 -7.95
C TYR A 87 12.84 23.97 -7.94
N TRP A 88 14.01 24.17 -8.57
CA TRP A 88 15.06 23.15 -8.69
C TRP A 88 15.96 23.12 -7.44
N LEU A 89 15.70 22.19 -6.55
CA LEU A 89 16.52 21.95 -5.36
C LEU A 89 17.86 21.34 -5.79
N ALA A 90 18.94 22.13 -5.71
CA ALA A 90 20.28 21.74 -6.13
C ALA A 90 21.14 21.22 -4.97
N THR A 91 20.81 21.60 -3.75
CA THR A 91 21.52 21.22 -2.52
C THR A 91 20.50 20.85 -1.45
N PRO A 92 20.84 19.93 -0.53
CA PRO A 92 19.96 19.62 0.59
C PRO A 92 19.89 20.80 1.58
N ASN A 93 18.91 20.74 2.48
CA ASN A 93 18.72 21.67 3.56
C ASN A 93 19.88 21.57 4.58
N PRO A 94 20.54 22.68 4.96
CA PRO A 94 21.68 22.65 5.88
C PRO A 94 21.38 22.08 7.27
N ALA A 95 20.14 22.20 7.76
CA ALA A 95 19.75 21.69 9.08
C ALA A 95 19.48 20.17 9.08
N ASN A 96 19.19 19.58 7.93
CA ASN A 96 19.03 18.14 7.77
C ASN A 96 19.32 17.77 6.31
N SER A 97 20.48 17.15 6.09
CA SER A 97 20.97 16.82 4.74
C SER A 97 20.14 15.76 4.02
N SER A 98 19.24 15.05 4.72
CA SER A 98 18.32 14.09 4.10
C SER A 98 17.13 14.76 3.42
N ASN A 99 16.88 16.04 3.68
CA ASN A 99 15.75 16.80 3.15
C ASN A 99 16.22 17.91 2.20
N GLY A 100 15.42 18.23 1.18
CA GLY A 100 15.66 19.33 0.26
C GLY A 100 15.12 20.67 0.77
N LEU A 101 14.01 20.64 1.51
CA LEU A 101 13.41 21.80 2.18
C LEU A 101 13.48 21.63 3.71
N PRO A 102 13.34 22.71 4.49
CA PRO A 102 13.18 22.61 5.94
C PRO A 102 12.00 21.70 6.32
N ALA A 103 12.11 21.03 7.45
CA ALA A 103 11.03 20.22 8.01
C ALA A 103 9.78 21.08 8.24
N ILE A 104 8.60 20.57 7.90
CA ILE A 104 7.33 21.24 8.18
C ILE A 104 6.90 20.90 9.61
N THR A 105 6.93 21.88 10.51
CA THR A 105 6.61 21.74 11.95
C THR A 105 5.37 22.52 12.36
N SER A 106 4.80 23.33 11.46
CA SER A 106 3.57 24.08 11.67
C SER A 106 2.51 23.71 10.62
N GLY A 107 1.36 24.39 10.65
CA GLY A 107 0.36 24.28 9.60
C GLY A 107 0.77 25.06 8.36
N ILE A 108 1.08 24.38 7.26
CA ILE A 108 1.48 25.01 6.00
C ILE A 108 0.60 24.52 4.86
N THR A 109 0.02 25.46 4.12
CA THR A 109 -0.65 25.22 2.83
C THR A 109 0.25 25.71 1.71
N ILE A 110 0.64 24.84 0.78
CA ILE A 110 1.34 25.21 -0.45
C ILE A 110 0.33 25.26 -1.59
N GLU A 111 -0.01 26.48 -2.00
CA GLU A 111 -0.80 26.76 -3.20
C GLU A 111 0.14 26.85 -4.40
N GLY A 112 0.35 25.70 -5.06
CA GLY A 112 1.37 25.54 -6.09
C GLY A 112 1.11 26.29 -7.38
N ASN A 113 -0.14 26.64 -7.71
CA ASN A 113 -0.50 27.28 -8.99
C ASN A 113 0.09 26.54 -10.22
N GLY A 114 0.16 25.21 -10.15
CA GLY A 114 0.75 24.35 -11.19
C GLY A 114 2.28 24.32 -11.18
N ALA A 115 2.93 24.82 -10.13
CA ALA A 115 4.38 24.77 -9.97
C ALA A 115 4.87 23.35 -9.63
N THR A 116 6.17 23.16 -9.86
CA THR A 116 6.90 21.94 -9.54
C THR A 116 7.99 22.25 -8.52
N ILE A 117 8.06 21.45 -7.45
CA ILE A 117 9.21 21.40 -6.54
C ILE A 117 9.94 20.11 -6.86
N ALA A 118 11.18 20.22 -7.34
CA ALA A 118 11.92 19.06 -7.81
C ALA A 118 13.38 19.09 -7.42
N ARG A 119 13.92 17.91 -7.11
CA ARG A 119 15.36 17.72 -6.97
C ARG A 119 16.02 17.78 -8.35
N ALA A 120 17.09 18.56 -8.47
CA ALA A 120 17.91 18.56 -9.68
C ALA A 120 18.62 17.22 -9.83
N ARG A 121 18.73 16.69 -11.07
CA ARG A 121 19.33 15.37 -11.31
C ARG A 121 20.80 15.26 -10.90
N SER A 122 21.52 16.38 -10.91
CA SER A 122 22.93 16.46 -10.50
C SER A 122 23.11 16.71 -9.00
N ALA A 123 22.02 16.94 -8.26
CA ALA A 123 22.09 17.15 -6.82
C ALA A 123 22.45 15.83 -6.10
N PRO A 124 22.97 15.89 -4.87
CA PRO A 124 22.99 14.75 -3.96
C PRO A 124 21.58 14.19 -3.72
N ASP A 125 21.50 12.98 -3.20
CA ASP A 125 20.22 12.38 -2.83
C ASP A 125 19.65 13.06 -1.58
N PHE A 126 18.40 13.49 -1.69
CA PHE A 126 17.57 13.95 -0.59
C PHE A 126 16.08 13.85 -0.96
N ARG A 127 15.25 13.71 0.07
CA ARG A 127 13.80 13.80 0.00
C ARG A 127 13.35 15.22 -0.28
N ILE A 128 12.24 15.44 -0.99
CA ILE A 128 11.75 16.81 -1.26
C ILE A 128 11.14 17.46 -0.02
N LEU A 129 10.19 16.78 0.62
CA LEU A 129 9.41 17.30 1.75
C LEU A 129 9.41 16.33 2.93
N PHE A 130 9.63 16.86 4.11
CA PHE A 130 9.45 16.13 5.37
C PHE A 130 8.43 16.88 6.24
N VAL A 131 7.41 16.17 6.71
CA VAL A 131 6.40 16.67 7.65
C VAL A 131 6.65 16.01 8.99
N ASP A 132 7.03 16.82 9.97
CA ASP A 132 7.26 16.38 11.34
C ASP A 132 5.96 15.89 12.00
N ASP A 133 6.01 15.23 13.17
CA ASP A 133 4.83 14.64 13.80
C ASP A 133 3.80 15.70 14.28
N THR A 134 4.27 16.92 14.54
CA THR A 134 3.47 18.11 14.83
C THR A 134 3.00 18.86 13.56
N GLY A 135 3.60 18.56 12.41
CA GLY A 135 3.37 19.27 11.16
C GLY A 135 2.04 18.96 10.50
N ILE A 136 1.47 19.95 9.83
CA ILE A 136 0.29 19.79 8.96
C ILE A 136 0.61 20.39 7.60
N LEU A 137 0.76 19.54 6.58
CA LEU A 137 1.03 19.98 5.22
C LEU A 137 -0.19 19.77 4.32
N LYS A 138 -0.62 20.85 3.65
CA LYS A 138 -1.61 20.81 2.57
C LYS A 138 -0.94 21.21 1.26
N LEU A 139 -0.95 20.33 0.27
CA LEU A 139 -0.48 20.59 -1.09
C LEU A 139 -1.68 20.75 -2.03
N ASN A 140 -1.73 21.84 -2.78
CA ASN A 140 -2.74 22.08 -3.81
C ASN A 140 -2.09 22.51 -5.12
N LYS A 141 -2.41 21.82 -6.22
CA LYS A 141 -1.88 22.13 -7.58
C LYS A 141 -0.35 22.20 -7.62
N THR A 142 0.32 21.27 -6.94
CA THR A 142 1.78 21.19 -6.85
C THR A 142 2.27 19.87 -7.43
N THR A 143 3.41 19.89 -8.13
CA THR A 143 4.13 18.66 -8.52
C THR A 143 5.35 18.48 -7.63
N ILE A 144 5.49 17.31 -6.99
CA ILE A 144 6.66 16.88 -6.23
C ILE A 144 7.39 15.82 -7.05
N SER A 145 8.66 16.05 -7.38
CA SER A 145 9.39 15.15 -8.29
C SER A 145 10.88 14.99 -8.03
N GLY A 146 11.42 13.82 -8.39
CA GLY A 146 12.85 13.56 -8.43
C GLY A 146 13.51 13.35 -7.06
N GLY A 147 12.73 13.36 -5.98
CA GLY A 147 13.25 13.11 -4.63
C GLY A 147 13.88 11.72 -4.53
N ALA A 148 14.94 11.63 -3.75
CA ALA A 148 15.68 10.40 -3.49
C ALA A 148 16.00 10.33 -1.99
N ALA A 149 15.24 9.56 -1.22
CA ALA A 149 15.44 9.49 0.23
C ALA A 149 16.69 8.68 0.58
N PRO A 150 17.65 9.25 1.35
CA PRO A 150 18.81 8.51 1.84
C PRO A 150 18.59 7.88 3.23
N ASP A 151 17.48 8.19 3.90
CA ASP A 151 17.16 7.78 5.26
C ASP A 151 15.67 7.49 5.46
N CYS A 152 15.34 6.95 6.63
CA CYS A 152 13.97 6.77 7.08
C CYS A 152 13.75 7.44 8.45
N PRO A 153 13.00 8.55 8.54
CA PRO A 153 12.79 9.29 9.79
C PRO A 153 12.14 8.45 10.89
N ASN A 154 11.24 7.53 10.53
CA ASN A 154 10.61 6.59 11.45
C ASN A 154 11.58 5.58 12.08
N PHE A 155 12.73 5.35 11.45
CA PHE A 155 13.68 4.31 11.84
C PHE A 155 15.12 4.84 11.73
N PRO A 156 15.56 5.72 12.65
CA PRO A 156 16.91 6.28 12.62
C PRO A 156 17.98 5.18 12.59
N GLY A 157 18.93 5.31 11.67
CA GLY A 157 19.99 4.30 11.44
C GLY A 157 19.54 3.10 10.58
N GLY A 158 18.34 3.13 10.00
CA GLY A 158 17.86 2.09 9.10
C GLY A 158 17.12 2.64 7.86
N GLY A 159 17.33 1.96 6.73
CA GLY A 159 16.49 2.04 5.54
C GLY A 159 16.44 3.40 4.83
N ALA A 160 15.52 3.50 3.88
CA ALA A 160 15.17 4.73 3.18
C ALA A 160 13.65 4.83 3.04
N CYS A 161 13.07 5.99 3.35
CA CYS A 161 11.62 6.18 3.32
C CYS A 161 11.17 7.53 2.74
N GLY A 162 10.04 7.51 2.05
CA GLY A 162 9.36 8.73 1.60
C GLY A 162 10.19 9.51 0.58
N GLY A 163 10.50 8.91 -0.56
CA GLY A 163 11.41 9.51 -1.57
C GLY A 163 11.01 10.92 -1.99
N GLY A 164 9.72 11.14 -2.23
CA GLY A 164 9.17 12.47 -2.48
C GLY A 164 8.78 13.16 -1.17
N ILE A 165 7.92 12.51 -0.40
CA ILE A 165 7.34 13.03 0.84
C ILE A 165 7.43 11.95 1.93
N SER A 166 7.92 12.31 3.11
CA SER A 166 7.78 11.52 4.34
C SER A 166 7.01 12.38 5.33
N SER A 167 5.91 11.85 5.85
CA SER A 167 5.01 12.57 6.74
C SER A 167 4.73 11.77 7.99
N LEU A 168 5.27 12.22 9.12
CA LEU A 168 4.94 11.71 10.45
C LEU A 168 3.69 12.40 11.02
N GLY A 169 3.43 13.63 10.58
CA GLY A 169 2.24 14.41 10.91
C GLY A 169 1.10 14.22 9.89
N THR A 170 0.33 15.29 9.66
CA THR A 170 -0.83 15.25 8.76
C THR A 170 -0.47 15.73 7.35
N LEU A 171 -0.81 14.93 6.35
CA LEU A 171 -0.59 15.24 4.93
C LEU A 171 -1.92 15.29 4.15
N MET A 172 -2.16 16.38 3.43
CA MET A 172 -3.25 16.49 2.48
C MET A 172 -2.70 16.85 1.11
N VAL A 173 -2.91 16.01 0.10
CA VAL A 173 -2.47 16.25 -1.28
C VAL A 173 -3.70 16.32 -2.18
N ARG A 174 -3.93 17.48 -2.78
CA ARG A 174 -5.09 17.75 -3.65
C ARG A 174 -4.67 18.31 -5.00
N HIS A 175 -5.33 17.85 -6.07
CA HIS A 175 -5.09 18.35 -7.44
C HIS A 175 -3.61 18.38 -7.84
N SER A 176 -2.82 17.45 -7.30
CA SER A 176 -1.37 17.51 -7.30
C SER A 176 -0.77 16.27 -7.93
N ARG A 177 0.56 16.24 -8.03
CA ARG A 177 1.31 15.13 -8.61
C ARG A 177 2.49 14.78 -7.70
N VAL A 178 2.68 13.51 -7.37
CA VAL A 178 3.90 13.00 -6.72
C VAL A 178 4.50 11.96 -7.64
N VAL A 179 5.58 12.33 -8.32
CA VAL A 179 6.07 11.59 -9.49
C VAL A 179 7.58 11.40 -9.55
N ASN A 180 8.03 10.26 -10.06
CA ASN A 180 9.46 9.97 -10.27
C ASN A 180 10.32 10.17 -9.01
N ASN A 181 9.82 9.74 -7.86
CA ASN A 181 10.59 9.77 -6.61
C ASN A 181 11.05 8.35 -6.24
N THR A 182 12.15 8.28 -5.50
CA THR A 182 12.79 7.00 -5.15
C THR A 182 13.12 6.95 -3.66
N ALA A 183 12.89 5.80 -3.04
CA ALA A 183 13.54 5.40 -1.79
C ALA A 183 14.41 4.19 -2.10
N GLU A 184 15.71 4.24 -1.82
CA GLU A 184 16.65 3.16 -2.13
C GLU A 184 17.56 2.89 -0.94
N SER A 185 17.70 1.61 -0.56
CA SER A 185 18.54 1.22 0.57
C SER A 185 18.96 -0.25 0.51
N SER A 186 20.10 -0.56 1.15
CA SER A 186 20.56 -1.92 1.40
C SER A 186 20.02 -2.52 2.70
N VAL A 187 19.26 -1.76 3.50
CA VAL A 187 18.65 -2.21 4.76
C VAL A 187 17.18 -2.53 4.57
N PHE A 188 16.36 -1.57 4.15
CA PHE A 188 14.97 -1.72 3.66
C PHE A 188 14.53 -0.42 2.97
N ALA A 189 13.54 -0.45 2.09
CA ALA A 189 13.09 0.77 1.39
C ALA A 189 11.57 0.91 1.33
N GLU A 190 11.04 2.07 1.66
CA GLU A 190 9.61 2.29 1.84
C GLU A 190 9.13 3.59 1.20
N GLY A 191 7.89 3.62 0.72
CA GLY A 191 7.24 4.88 0.33
C GLY A 191 8.03 5.64 -0.75
N GLY A 192 8.30 5.01 -1.90
CA GLY A 192 9.11 5.63 -2.95
C GLY A 192 8.59 7.03 -3.34
N GLY A 193 7.27 7.19 -3.37
CA GLY A 193 6.61 8.49 -3.52
C GLY A 193 6.34 9.13 -2.16
N ILE A 194 5.46 8.49 -1.38
CA ILE A 194 4.99 8.99 -0.09
C ILE A 194 5.16 7.91 0.98
N GLU A 195 5.70 8.28 2.12
CA GLU A 195 5.52 7.58 3.39
C GLU A 195 4.58 8.42 4.26
N SER A 196 3.55 7.81 4.82
CA SER A 196 2.60 8.48 5.72
C SER A 196 2.43 7.72 7.03
N GLY A 197 2.48 8.48 8.11
CA GLY A 197 2.31 8.03 9.48
C GLY A 197 3.59 7.44 10.07
N ASN A 198 3.53 7.13 11.35
CA ASN A 198 4.62 6.52 12.10
C ASN A 198 4.21 5.17 12.69
N ALA A 199 5.19 4.45 13.25
CA ALA A 199 4.96 3.13 13.85
C ALA A 199 3.98 3.14 15.04
N ALA A 200 3.69 4.31 15.63
CA ALA A 200 2.68 4.47 16.68
C ALA A 200 1.26 4.70 16.13
N GLY A 201 1.06 4.67 14.80
CA GLY A 201 -0.23 4.90 14.15
C GLY A 201 -0.67 6.36 14.12
N VAL A 202 0.25 7.29 14.41
CA VAL A 202 0.03 8.73 14.31
C VAL A 202 0.39 9.20 12.90
N GLY A 203 -0.29 10.25 12.42
CA GLY A 203 -0.05 10.85 11.10
C GLY A 203 -0.98 10.27 10.03
N ALA A 204 -1.92 11.10 9.57
CA ALA A 204 -2.91 10.73 8.57
C ALA A 204 -2.60 11.35 7.21
N ALA A 205 -2.92 10.62 6.14
CA ALA A 205 -2.83 11.13 4.78
C ALA A 205 -4.20 11.19 4.09
N THR A 206 -4.42 12.25 3.32
CA THR A 206 -5.54 12.36 2.38
C THR A 206 -5.01 12.68 0.99
N LEU A 207 -5.33 11.84 0.01
CA LEU A 207 -5.00 12.04 -1.39
C LEU A 207 -6.30 12.21 -2.19
N ALA A 208 -6.53 13.40 -2.78
CA ALA A 208 -7.71 13.65 -3.58
C ALA A 208 -7.34 14.24 -4.94
N ASP A 209 -7.96 13.75 -6.01
CA ASP A 209 -7.78 14.30 -7.36
C ASP A 209 -6.30 14.40 -7.79
N THR A 210 -5.51 13.42 -7.37
CA THR A 210 -4.04 13.47 -7.42
C THR A 210 -3.49 12.35 -8.31
N GLU A 211 -2.28 12.53 -8.83
CA GLU A 211 -1.52 11.51 -9.54
C GLU A 211 -0.30 11.10 -8.72
N ILE A 212 -0.22 9.81 -8.38
CA ILE A 212 0.94 9.17 -7.76
C ILE A 212 1.52 8.23 -8.81
N SER A 213 2.61 8.61 -9.46
CA SER A 213 3.11 7.84 -10.60
C SER A 213 4.62 7.71 -10.70
N LYS A 214 5.11 6.57 -11.20
CA LYS A 214 6.54 6.35 -11.48
C LYS A 214 7.44 6.48 -10.26
N ASN A 215 6.88 6.33 -9.07
CA ASN A 215 7.68 6.32 -7.84
C ASN A 215 8.17 4.90 -7.57
N THR A 216 9.35 4.77 -6.96
CA THR A 216 10.03 3.48 -6.80
C THR A 216 10.58 3.29 -5.39
N ALA A 217 10.30 2.13 -4.79
CA ALA A 217 11.03 1.66 -3.61
C ALA A 217 12.02 0.56 -4.04
N VAL A 218 13.30 0.69 -3.70
CA VAL A 218 14.37 -0.20 -4.13
C VAL A 218 15.11 -0.79 -2.93
N TYR A 219 15.10 -2.10 -2.81
CA TYR A 219 15.97 -2.82 -1.89
C TYR A 219 17.13 -3.47 -2.63
N ASN A 220 18.37 -3.11 -2.27
CA ASN A 220 19.59 -3.54 -2.97
C ASN A 220 20.61 -4.30 -2.09
N GLY A 221 20.21 -4.69 -0.87
CA GLY A 221 21.06 -5.38 0.09
C GLY A 221 21.29 -6.87 -0.20
N ASP A 222 22.34 -7.43 0.40
CA ASP A 222 22.80 -8.81 0.21
C ASP A 222 22.17 -9.84 1.18
N VAL A 223 21.33 -9.36 2.10
CA VAL A 223 20.62 -10.20 3.07
C VAL A 223 19.11 -10.16 2.81
N GLN A 224 18.36 -10.99 3.54
CA GLN A 224 16.90 -10.95 3.47
C GLN A 224 16.36 -9.67 4.11
N SER A 225 15.51 -8.94 3.37
CA SER A 225 14.77 -7.78 3.87
C SER A 225 13.57 -7.46 2.98
N SER A 226 13.19 -6.19 2.83
CA SER A 226 12.02 -5.77 2.07
C SER A 226 12.15 -4.40 1.39
N ALA A 227 11.36 -4.24 0.34
CA ALA A 227 10.90 -2.94 -0.14
C ALA A 227 9.37 -2.90 -0.19
N ALA A 228 8.77 -1.75 0.10
CA ALA A 228 7.32 -1.61 0.18
C ALA A 228 6.82 -0.24 -0.31
N GLY A 229 5.60 -0.20 -0.83
CA GLY A 229 4.92 1.06 -1.11
C GLY A 229 5.64 1.93 -2.14
N GLY A 230 5.92 1.39 -3.33
CA GLY A 230 6.61 2.14 -4.39
C GLY A 230 5.99 3.52 -4.66
N GLY A 231 4.66 3.59 -4.64
CA GLY A 231 3.89 4.84 -4.65
C GLY A 231 3.67 5.37 -3.24
N VAL A 232 3.01 4.59 -2.39
CA VAL A 232 2.64 4.99 -1.03
C VAL A 232 2.88 3.86 -0.04
N LEU A 233 3.54 4.17 1.06
CA LEU A 233 3.53 3.38 2.28
C LEU A 233 2.67 4.06 3.33
N ASN A 234 1.75 3.29 3.91
CA ASN A 234 0.74 3.74 4.87
C ASN A 234 1.01 3.08 6.22
N ASN A 235 1.53 3.83 7.17
CA ASN A 235 1.65 3.46 8.59
C ASN A 235 0.59 4.14 9.48
N GLY A 236 -0.09 5.17 8.98
CA GLY A 236 -1.25 5.80 9.63
C GLY A 236 -2.46 5.91 8.70
N PRO A 237 -3.65 6.34 9.18
CA PRO A 237 -4.89 6.30 8.39
C PRO A 237 -4.78 7.02 7.05
N LEU A 238 -5.22 6.36 5.97
CA LEU A 238 -5.19 6.92 4.61
C LEU A 238 -6.58 7.01 3.99
N THR A 239 -6.89 8.19 3.47
CA THR A 239 -8.07 8.41 2.63
C THR A 239 -7.64 8.77 1.21
N VAL A 240 -8.20 8.08 0.22
CA VAL A 240 -7.90 8.27 -1.20
C VAL A 240 -9.19 8.45 -1.99
N GLU A 241 -9.22 9.48 -2.82
CA GLU A 241 -10.39 9.80 -3.64
C GLU A 241 -9.95 10.29 -5.04
N ARG A 242 -10.59 9.79 -6.11
CA ARG A 242 -10.31 10.23 -7.51
C ARG A 242 -8.82 10.31 -7.87
N THR A 243 -8.03 9.40 -7.32
CA THR A 243 -6.57 9.43 -7.43
C THR A 243 -6.10 8.33 -8.37
N ARG A 244 -5.02 8.61 -9.11
CA ARG A 244 -4.39 7.67 -10.03
C ARG A 244 -3.06 7.19 -9.47
N PHE A 245 -2.94 5.90 -9.20
CA PHE A 245 -1.67 5.23 -8.85
C PHE A 245 -1.17 4.49 -10.07
N THR A 246 -0.22 5.08 -10.80
CA THR A 246 0.19 4.54 -12.09
C THR A 246 1.69 4.31 -12.22
N ASN A 247 2.07 3.13 -12.69
CA ASN A 247 3.48 2.79 -12.96
C ASN A 247 4.41 2.98 -11.78
N ASN A 248 3.94 2.80 -10.54
CA ASN A 248 4.81 2.78 -9.38
C ASN A 248 5.43 1.38 -9.24
N ALA A 249 6.65 1.34 -8.72
CA ALA A 249 7.45 0.12 -8.70
C ALA A 249 8.01 -0.21 -7.32
N VAL A 250 8.08 -1.50 -7.01
CA VAL A 250 8.87 -2.03 -5.90
C VAL A 250 9.87 -3.02 -6.46
N ARG A 251 11.15 -2.83 -6.14
CA ARG A 251 12.23 -3.61 -6.75
C ARG A 251 13.20 -4.11 -5.71
N VAL A 252 13.18 -5.41 -5.47
CA VAL A 252 14.28 -6.14 -4.85
C VAL A 252 15.25 -6.53 -5.96
N THR A 253 16.53 -6.17 -5.82
CA THR A 253 17.49 -6.31 -6.91
C THR A 253 18.29 -7.61 -6.88
N LYS A 254 18.31 -8.31 -5.75
CA LYS A 254 19.12 -9.51 -5.52
C LYS A 254 18.23 -10.69 -5.10
N ASN A 255 18.69 -11.89 -5.38
CA ASN A 255 18.03 -13.11 -4.91
C ASN A 255 18.39 -13.38 -3.44
N THR A 256 17.62 -12.80 -2.53
CA THR A 256 17.86 -12.88 -1.08
C THR A 256 16.63 -13.31 -0.27
N ASP A 257 15.66 -13.97 -0.91
CA ASP A 257 14.36 -14.33 -0.29
C ASP A 257 13.61 -13.10 0.29
N SER A 258 13.86 -11.91 -0.28
CA SER A 258 13.32 -10.64 0.20
C SER A 258 11.89 -10.37 -0.27
N LEU A 259 11.24 -9.37 0.32
CA LEU A 259 9.84 -9.02 0.04
C LEU A 259 9.74 -7.77 -0.83
N ALA A 260 8.91 -7.81 -1.87
CA ALA A 260 8.46 -6.64 -2.62
C ALA A 260 6.95 -6.42 -2.39
N LEU A 261 6.60 -5.46 -1.53
CA LEU A 261 5.26 -5.27 -0.97
C LEU A 261 4.51 -4.10 -1.62
N GLY A 262 3.97 -4.32 -2.82
CA GLY A 262 2.94 -3.47 -3.42
C GLY A 262 3.36 -2.05 -3.81
N ALA A 263 2.76 -1.50 -4.86
CA ALA A 263 2.83 -0.05 -5.09
C ALA A 263 2.16 0.76 -3.97
N ILE A 264 1.15 0.19 -3.32
CA ILE A 264 0.53 0.74 -2.12
C ILE A 264 0.59 -0.32 -1.03
N ALA A 265 1.23 -0.01 0.09
CA ALA A 265 1.36 -0.91 1.23
C ALA A 265 0.59 -0.36 2.44
N PHE A 266 -0.37 -1.13 2.95
CA PHE A 266 -1.23 -0.76 4.08
C PHE A 266 -0.83 -1.52 5.34
N PHE A 267 -0.29 -0.78 6.31
CA PHE A 267 -0.06 -1.22 7.68
C PHE A 267 -1.02 -0.56 8.67
N ALA A 268 -1.86 0.38 8.21
CA ALA A 268 -2.95 0.96 8.97
C ALA A 268 -4.21 1.10 8.08
N PRO A 269 -5.39 1.40 8.66
CA PRO A 269 -6.64 1.41 7.91
C PRO A 269 -6.65 2.40 6.75
N ALA A 270 -7.26 2.00 5.63
CA ALA A 270 -7.36 2.84 4.45
C ALA A 270 -8.73 2.77 3.76
N THR A 271 -9.13 3.88 3.16
CA THR A 271 -10.30 3.96 2.27
C THR A 271 -9.88 4.51 0.90
N ILE A 272 -10.27 3.81 -0.17
CA ILE A 272 -10.01 4.20 -1.56
C ILE A 272 -11.34 4.30 -2.31
N ARG A 273 -11.58 5.44 -2.96
CA ARG A 273 -12.82 5.71 -3.70
C ARG A 273 -12.57 6.26 -5.09
N ASP A 274 -13.34 5.77 -6.06
CA ASP A 274 -13.45 6.31 -7.42
C ASP A 274 -12.09 6.54 -8.09
N SER A 275 -11.16 5.62 -7.86
CA SER A 275 -9.75 5.76 -8.20
C SER A 275 -9.32 4.78 -9.30
N LEU A 276 -8.09 4.95 -9.78
CA LEU A 276 -7.45 4.06 -10.74
C LEU A 276 -6.09 3.60 -10.20
N ILE A 277 -5.89 2.28 -10.12
CA ILE A 277 -4.61 1.65 -9.75
C ILE A 277 -4.17 0.81 -10.95
N SER A 278 -3.12 1.25 -11.66
CA SER A 278 -2.76 0.60 -12.93
C SER A 278 -1.29 0.62 -13.30
N GLY A 279 -0.81 -0.45 -13.94
CA GLY A 279 0.56 -0.52 -14.45
C GLY A 279 1.61 -0.62 -13.34
N ASN A 280 1.21 -0.87 -12.10
CA ASN A 280 2.15 -0.97 -10.98
C ASN A 280 2.87 -2.31 -11.00
N HIS A 281 4.11 -2.33 -10.55
CA HIS A 281 4.98 -3.48 -10.73
C HIS A 281 5.86 -3.77 -9.52
N SER A 282 5.81 -5.00 -9.00
CA SER A 282 6.67 -5.45 -7.92
C SER A 282 7.54 -6.62 -8.39
N THR A 283 8.84 -6.57 -8.10
CA THR A 283 9.79 -7.63 -8.44
C THR A 283 10.60 -8.10 -7.23
N ALA A 284 10.63 -9.41 -6.99
CA ALA A 284 11.44 -10.05 -5.96
C ALA A 284 12.01 -11.42 -6.42
N PRO A 285 13.19 -11.46 -7.06
CA PRO A 285 13.84 -12.71 -7.45
C PRO A 285 14.11 -13.60 -6.23
N GLY A 286 13.69 -14.86 -6.30
CA GLY A 286 13.75 -15.88 -5.23
C GLY A 286 13.03 -15.53 -3.93
N GLY A 287 12.40 -14.35 -3.84
CA GLY A 287 11.65 -13.88 -2.69
C GLY A 287 10.15 -13.84 -2.95
N THR A 288 9.45 -12.93 -2.29
CA THR A 288 7.98 -12.80 -2.44
C THR A 288 7.60 -11.44 -3.01
N ALA A 289 6.83 -11.42 -4.10
CA ALA A 289 6.30 -10.19 -4.70
C ALA A 289 4.77 -10.12 -4.55
N ARG A 290 4.26 -8.93 -4.18
CA ARG A 290 2.83 -8.58 -4.18
C ARG A 290 2.61 -7.40 -5.12
N GLY A 291 1.62 -7.48 -6.00
CA GLY A 291 1.50 -6.60 -7.16
C GLY A 291 1.16 -5.15 -6.82
N ALA A 292 -0.12 -4.75 -6.94
CA ALA A 292 -0.49 -3.35 -6.69
C ALA A 292 -0.67 -3.04 -5.20
N LEU A 293 -1.43 -3.85 -4.50
CA LEU A 293 -1.81 -3.64 -3.10
C LEU A 293 -1.18 -4.71 -2.20
N ASN A 294 -0.46 -4.27 -1.17
CA ASN A 294 -0.16 -5.12 -0.02
C ASN A 294 -1.05 -4.70 1.14
N ASN A 295 -1.95 -5.58 1.59
CA ASN A 295 -2.83 -5.29 2.70
C ASN A 295 -2.49 -6.12 3.94
N SER A 296 -2.15 -5.44 5.03
CA SER A 296 -1.97 -6.00 6.38
C SER A 296 -2.88 -5.32 7.41
N ALA A 297 -3.93 -4.63 6.94
CA ALA A 297 -4.84 -3.83 7.75
C ALA A 297 -6.30 -3.97 7.26
N THR A 298 -7.19 -3.09 7.73
CA THR A 298 -8.57 -2.98 7.24
C THR A 298 -8.64 -1.96 6.10
N VAL A 299 -8.95 -2.43 4.89
CA VAL A 299 -8.99 -1.61 3.68
C VAL A 299 -10.33 -1.75 2.98
N THR A 300 -10.94 -0.59 2.68
CA THR A 300 -12.18 -0.51 1.89
C THR A 300 -11.91 0.18 0.57
N VAL A 301 -12.28 -0.46 -0.54
CA VAL A 301 -12.14 0.05 -1.90
C VAL A 301 -13.51 0.11 -2.56
N THR A 302 -13.90 1.29 -3.05
CA THR A 302 -15.20 1.52 -3.68
C THR A 302 -15.07 2.18 -5.05
N GLY A 303 -15.85 1.74 -6.03
CA GLY A 303 -15.95 2.43 -7.34
C GLY A 303 -14.63 2.51 -8.11
N THR A 304 -13.66 1.65 -7.80
CA THR A 304 -12.27 1.78 -8.24
C THR A 304 -11.94 0.74 -9.31
N VAL A 305 -10.99 1.05 -10.18
CA VAL A 305 -10.45 0.10 -11.17
C VAL A 305 -9.02 -0.24 -10.82
N ILE A 306 -8.73 -1.54 -10.64
CA ILE A 306 -7.40 -2.10 -10.40
C ILE A 306 -7.01 -2.94 -11.61
N ARG A 307 -6.12 -2.44 -12.47
CA ARG A 307 -5.83 -3.10 -13.75
C ARG A 307 -4.39 -3.11 -14.21
N ASN A 308 -3.99 -4.16 -14.91
CA ASN A 308 -2.67 -4.29 -15.54
C ASN A 308 -1.53 -4.09 -14.53
N ASN A 309 -1.69 -4.57 -13.30
CA ASN A 309 -0.64 -4.57 -12.30
C ASN A 309 0.04 -5.94 -12.28
N THR A 310 1.33 -5.95 -11.96
CA THR A 310 2.17 -7.14 -12.09
C THR A 310 2.95 -7.43 -10.81
N ALA A 311 2.86 -8.66 -10.31
CA ALA A 311 3.81 -9.22 -9.35
C ALA A 311 4.74 -10.20 -10.07
N SER A 312 6.05 -10.05 -9.91
CA SER A 312 7.07 -10.88 -10.55
C SER A 312 8.06 -11.43 -9.52
N ALA A 313 8.14 -12.76 -9.38
CA ALA A 313 9.07 -13.40 -8.46
C ALA A 313 9.76 -14.61 -9.12
N PRO A 314 10.76 -14.38 -10.01
CA PRO A 314 11.51 -15.48 -10.62
C PRO A 314 12.14 -16.40 -9.57
N GLY A 315 11.83 -17.69 -9.59
CA GLY A 315 12.27 -18.69 -8.61
C GLY A 315 11.73 -18.48 -7.19
N GLY A 316 10.77 -17.57 -7.00
CA GLY A 316 10.18 -17.21 -5.72
C GLY A 316 8.66 -17.37 -5.73
N THR A 317 7.97 -16.52 -4.97
CA THR A 317 6.52 -16.53 -4.83
C THR A 317 5.88 -15.21 -5.27
N ALA A 318 4.94 -15.24 -6.22
CA ALA A 318 4.14 -14.08 -6.58
C ALA A 318 2.70 -14.21 -6.03
N ASN A 319 2.32 -13.27 -5.17
CA ASN A 319 1.03 -13.26 -4.47
C ASN A 319 0.16 -12.12 -5.00
N GLY A 320 -0.78 -12.42 -5.92
CA GLY A 320 -1.73 -11.45 -6.44
C GLY A 320 -1.10 -10.35 -7.29
N GLY A 321 -1.40 -10.31 -8.60
CA GLY A 321 -1.03 -9.17 -9.44
C GLY A 321 -1.74 -7.88 -9.02
N ALA A 322 -2.97 -8.00 -8.50
CA ALA A 322 -3.74 -6.88 -7.97
C ALA A 322 -3.49 -6.67 -6.48
N ALA A 323 -3.67 -7.70 -5.66
CA ALA A 323 -3.59 -7.58 -4.21
C ALA A 323 -3.07 -8.85 -3.52
N GLY A 324 -2.12 -8.69 -2.60
CA GLY A 324 -1.83 -9.67 -1.56
C GLY A 324 -2.49 -9.24 -0.26
N ASN A 325 -3.49 -9.99 0.20
CA ASN A 325 -4.34 -9.65 1.33
C ASN A 325 -4.06 -10.52 2.55
N GLY A 326 -3.37 -9.99 3.55
CA GLY A 326 -3.20 -10.59 4.87
C GLY A 326 -4.10 -10.01 5.97
N GLY A 327 -4.89 -8.97 5.67
CA GLY A 327 -5.88 -8.38 6.59
C GLY A 327 -7.29 -8.42 6.01
N THR A 328 -8.12 -7.42 6.32
CA THR A 328 -9.49 -7.30 5.79
C THR A 328 -9.52 -6.40 4.56
N LEU A 329 -10.00 -6.91 3.43
CA LEU A 329 -10.17 -6.18 2.19
C LEU A 329 -11.61 -6.27 1.69
N THR A 330 -12.30 -5.12 1.66
CA THR A 330 -13.65 -5.00 1.10
C THR A 330 -13.61 -4.27 -0.23
N LEU A 331 -14.06 -4.91 -1.31
CA LEU A 331 -14.17 -4.34 -2.65
C LEU A 331 -15.65 -4.19 -3.04
N THR A 332 -16.13 -2.95 -3.11
CA THR A 332 -17.49 -2.63 -3.53
C THR A 332 -17.51 -1.92 -4.88
N ARG A 333 -18.34 -2.36 -5.85
CA ARG A 333 -18.41 -1.75 -7.20
C ARG A 333 -17.04 -1.57 -7.84
N THR A 334 -16.15 -2.53 -7.62
CA THR A 334 -14.74 -2.45 -7.99
C THR A 334 -14.42 -3.46 -9.09
N ARG A 335 -13.55 -3.06 -10.01
CA ARG A 335 -13.15 -3.87 -11.18
C ARG A 335 -11.67 -4.23 -11.08
N VAL A 336 -11.37 -5.50 -10.87
CA VAL A 336 -10.02 -6.08 -10.82
C VAL A 336 -9.74 -6.81 -12.14
N ILE A 337 -9.04 -6.15 -13.06
CA ILE A 337 -8.98 -6.58 -14.47
C ILE A 337 -7.55 -6.69 -15.00
N GLY A 338 -7.21 -7.80 -15.67
CA GLY A 338 -5.96 -7.86 -16.45
C GLY A 338 -4.70 -7.81 -15.58
N ASN A 339 -4.78 -8.18 -14.30
CA ASN A 339 -3.62 -8.22 -13.42
C ASN A 339 -2.87 -9.55 -13.58
N HIS A 340 -1.57 -9.51 -13.37
CA HIS A 340 -0.68 -10.63 -13.66
C HIS A 340 0.21 -10.94 -12.47
N ALA A 341 0.26 -12.21 -12.06
CA ALA A 341 1.28 -12.70 -11.15
C ALA A 341 2.11 -13.75 -11.87
N THR A 342 3.43 -13.61 -11.82
CA THR A 342 4.36 -14.47 -12.55
C THR A 342 5.55 -14.89 -11.69
N ALA A 343 5.85 -16.19 -11.73
CA ALA A 343 6.99 -16.77 -11.03
C ALA A 343 7.69 -17.79 -11.95
N PRO A 344 8.47 -17.33 -12.95
CA PRO A 344 9.23 -18.22 -13.82
C PRO A 344 10.31 -18.98 -13.03
N ASN A 345 10.95 -19.97 -13.67
CA ASN A 345 12.03 -20.79 -13.08
C ASN A 345 11.57 -21.64 -11.88
N GLY A 346 10.40 -22.28 -11.98
CA GLY A 346 9.92 -23.19 -10.95
C GLY A 346 9.35 -22.52 -9.69
N GLY A 347 9.02 -21.23 -9.77
CA GLY A 347 8.41 -20.49 -8.67
C GLY A 347 6.94 -20.86 -8.42
N THR A 348 6.35 -20.18 -7.44
CA THR A 348 4.93 -20.34 -7.08
C THR A 348 4.15 -19.05 -7.33
N VAL A 349 2.95 -19.17 -7.88
CA VAL A 349 2.00 -18.08 -8.00
C VAL A 349 0.73 -18.43 -7.25
N THR A 350 0.30 -17.54 -6.36
CA THR A 350 -0.98 -17.61 -5.66
C THR A 350 -1.81 -16.38 -6.00
N GLY A 351 -2.91 -16.58 -6.71
CA GLY A 351 -3.77 -15.50 -7.18
C GLY A 351 -3.15 -14.74 -8.37
N GLY A 352 -3.73 -14.84 -9.55
CA GLY A 352 -3.40 -13.93 -10.65
C GLY A 352 -3.90 -12.52 -10.35
N ALA A 353 -5.07 -12.41 -9.71
CA ALA A 353 -5.60 -11.15 -9.19
C ALA A 353 -5.28 -10.99 -7.70
N ILE A 354 -5.88 -11.83 -6.85
CA ILE A 354 -5.89 -11.64 -5.40
C ILE A 354 -5.40 -12.90 -4.70
N SER A 355 -4.43 -12.76 -3.81
CA SER A 355 -4.00 -13.80 -2.89
C SER A 355 -4.46 -13.49 -1.48
N LEU A 356 -4.94 -14.49 -0.75
CA LEU A 356 -5.22 -14.38 0.68
C LEU A 356 -4.10 -15.01 1.52
N GLY A 357 -3.75 -14.34 2.61
CA GLY A 357 -2.96 -14.88 3.71
C GLY A 357 -3.83 -15.58 4.76
N PRO A 358 -3.23 -16.12 5.84
CA PRO A 358 -3.95 -16.87 6.86
C PRO A 358 -5.04 -16.10 7.59
N GLU A 359 -4.84 -14.80 7.78
CA GLU A 359 -5.81 -13.89 8.42
C GLU A 359 -6.54 -13.03 7.37
N GLY A 360 -6.38 -13.37 6.09
CA GLY A 360 -6.99 -12.64 5.00
C GLY A 360 -8.51 -12.82 5.00
N ASP A 361 -9.24 -11.71 5.04
CA ASP A 361 -10.68 -11.66 4.77
C ASP A 361 -10.91 -10.81 3.52
N LEU A 362 -11.53 -11.40 2.51
CA LEU A 362 -11.91 -10.74 1.26
C LEU A 362 -13.43 -10.71 1.12
N THR A 363 -13.99 -9.50 1.04
CA THR A 363 -15.39 -9.30 0.65
C THR A 363 -15.48 -8.65 -0.72
N LEU A 364 -16.20 -9.27 -1.67
CA LEU A 364 -16.56 -8.69 -2.96
C LEU A 364 -18.06 -8.38 -3.01
N ASN A 365 -18.44 -7.11 -3.14
CA ASN A 365 -19.84 -6.70 -3.26
C ASN A 365 -20.07 -5.95 -4.58
N ASN A 366 -20.89 -6.51 -5.46
CA ASN A 366 -21.17 -5.93 -6.78
C ASN A 366 -19.88 -5.62 -7.56
N SER A 367 -18.91 -6.54 -7.50
CA SER A 367 -17.56 -6.34 -8.02
C SER A 367 -17.22 -7.37 -9.11
N THR A 368 -16.15 -7.11 -9.86
CA THR A 368 -15.70 -7.98 -10.96
C THR A 368 -14.22 -8.30 -10.83
N VAL A 369 -13.87 -9.59 -10.90
CA VAL A 369 -12.50 -10.10 -11.03
C VAL A 369 -12.39 -10.78 -12.39
N ARG A 370 -11.75 -10.13 -13.37
CA ARG A 370 -11.77 -10.59 -14.75
C ARG A 370 -10.46 -10.53 -15.51
N GLY A 371 -10.14 -11.56 -16.30
CA GLY A 371 -9.00 -11.51 -17.20
C GLY A 371 -7.66 -11.48 -16.48
N ASN A 372 -7.59 -11.95 -15.22
CA ASN A 372 -6.35 -11.98 -14.46
C ASN A 372 -5.61 -13.30 -14.70
N THR A 373 -4.30 -13.29 -14.56
CA THR A 373 -3.46 -14.43 -14.92
C THR A 373 -2.44 -14.76 -13.85
N ALA A 374 -2.44 -16.00 -13.38
CA ALA A 374 -1.37 -16.63 -12.62
C ALA A 374 -0.49 -17.47 -13.57
N SER A 375 0.81 -17.20 -13.63
CA SER A 375 1.74 -17.85 -14.56
C SER A 375 3.00 -18.36 -13.87
N ALA A 376 3.18 -19.68 -13.78
CA ALA A 376 4.33 -20.30 -13.14
C ALA A 376 5.00 -21.38 -14.02
N PRO A 377 5.76 -21.02 -15.06
CA PRO A 377 6.52 -21.97 -15.87
C PRO A 377 7.45 -22.87 -15.02
N GLY A 378 7.29 -24.19 -15.17
CA GLY A 378 8.00 -25.22 -14.41
C GLY A 378 7.64 -25.28 -12.93
N GLY A 379 6.61 -24.53 -12.49
CA GLY A 379 6.28 -24.29 -11.09
C GLY A 379 4.83 -24.57 -10.75
N THR A 380 4.26 -23.81 -9.81
CA THR A 380 2.88 -23.98 -9.35
C THR A 380 2.08 -22.69 -9.51
N ALA A 381 0.95 -22.73 -10.21
CA ALA A 381 0.02 -21.62 -10.35
C ALA A 381 -1.33 -21.99 -9.73
N ARG A 382 -1.76 -21.23 -8.73
CA ARG A 382 -3.02 -21.44 -7.98
C ARG A 382 -3.88 -20.20 -8.08
N GLY A 383 -5.14 -20.34 -8.51
CA GLY A 383 -6.09 -19.23 -8.52
C GLY A 383 -5.78 -18.22 -9.61
N GLY A 384 -6.25 -18.38 -10.84
CA GLY A 384 -6.06 -17.35 -11.88
C GLY A 384 -6.72 -16.03 -11.49
N GLY A 385 -7.89 -16.09 -10.84
CA GLY A 385 -8.53 -14.95 -10.21
C GLY A 385 -8.10 -14.81 -8.75
N ILE A 386 -8.63 -15.67 -7.89
CA ILE A 386 -8.49 -15.59 -6.43
C ILE A 386 -7.84 -16.87 -5.90
N SER A 387 -6.89 -16.73 -4.98
CA SER A 387 -6.31 -17.87 -4.25
C SER A 387 -6.53 -17.72 -2.76
N ASN A 388 -7.23 -18.69 -2.18
CA ASN A 388 -7.45 -18.86 -0.75
C ASN A 388 -6.71 -20.11 -0.25
N ASP A 389 -5.38 -20.05 -0.35
CA ASP A 389 -4.51 -21.19 -0.08
C ASP A 389 -4.16 -21.34 1.41
N LEU A 390 -4.15 -20.22 2.16
CA LEU A 390 -3.52 -20.18 3.49
C LEU A 390 -4.51 -20.16 4.66
N GLY A 391 -5.81 -20.38 4.42
CA GLY A 391 -6.83 -20.42 5.48
C GLY A 391 -7.64 -19.13 5.66
N GLY A 392 -7.58 -18.20 4.70
CA GLY A 392 -8.40 -16.98 4.72
C GLY A 392 -9.89 -17.23 4.45
N THR A 393 -10.66 -16.15 4.43
CA THR A 393 -12.10 -16.16 4.11
C THR A 393 -12.38 -15.33 2.86
N VAL A 394 -13.15 -15.88 1.94
CA VAL A 394 -13.67 -15.18 0.76
C VAL A 394 -15.18 -15.16 0.83
N THR A 395 -15.77 -13.97 0.82
CA THR A 395 -17.22 -13.78 0.70
C THR A 395 -17.51 -12.95 -0.53
N THR A 396 -18.47 -13.38 -1.35
CA THR A 396 -18.96 -12.59 -2.46
C THR A 396 -20.47 -12.42 -2.41
N GLU A 397 -20.93 -11.26 -2.86
CA GLU A 397 -22.34 -10.92 -3.04
C GLU A 397 -22.48 -10.20 -4.39
N ARG A 398 -23.36 -10.70 -5.26
CA ARG A 398 -23.66 -10.12 -6.59
C ARG A 398 -22.42 -9.82 -7.42
N SER A 399 -21.39 -10.68 -7.36
CA SER A 399 -20.09 -10.44 -7.99
C SER A 399 -19.76 -11.44 -9.11
N GLN A 400 -18.83 -11.06 -9.97
CA GLN A 400 -18.45 -11.85 -11.16
C GLN A 400 -16.96 -12.18 -11.15
N ILE A 401 -16.62 -13.46 -11.26
CA ILE A 401 -15.24 -13.96 -11.39
C ILE A 401 -15.15 -14.66 -12.74
N SER A 402 -14.55 -14.01 -13.74
CA SER A 402 -14.61 -14.49 -15.12
C SER A 402 -13.34 -14.37 -15.93
N ALA A 403 -13.16 -15.23 -16.93
CA ALA A 403 -12.03 -15.15 -17.87
C ALA A 403 -10.65 -15.09 -17.21
N ASN A 404 -10.51 -15.64 -16.00
CA ASN A 404 -9.22 -15.69 -15.31
C ASN A 404 -8.48 -16.98 -15.68
N THR A 405 -7.15 -16.94 -15.61
CA THR A 405 -6.31 -18.04 -16.08
C THR A 405 -5.24 -18.39 -15.07
N ALA A 406 -5.18 -19.66 -14.65
CA ALA A 406 -3.99 -20.23 -14.05
C ALA A 406 -3.26 -21.05 -15.13
N LYS A 407 -1.94 -20.84 -15.29
CA LYS A 407 -1.14 -21.58 -16.26
C LYS A 407 0.25 -21.88 -15.70
N ALA A 408 0.69 -23.12 -15.87
CA ALA A 408 2.02 -23.54 -15.47
C ALA A 408 2.63 -24.46 -16.56
N PRO A 409 3.15 -23.89 -17.67
CA PRO A 409 3.79 -24.70 -18.71
C PRO A 409 5.05 -25.39 -18.18
N ASP A 410 5.68 -26.24 -19.00
CA ASP A 410 6.98 -26.89 -18.71
C ASP A 410 6.93 -27.87 -17.52
N GLY A 411 5.83 -28.62 -17.40
CA GLY A 411 5.65 -29.65 -16.37
C GLY A 411 5.22 -29.11 -15.01
N GLY A 412 4.78 -27.84 -14.94
CA GLY A 412 4.21 -27.25 -13.74
C GLY A 412 2.76 -27.70 -13.48
N THR A 413 2.16 -27.17 -12.41
CA THR A 413 0.76 -27.43 -12.05
C THR A 413 -0.05 -26.14 -12.04
N ALA A 414 -1.20 -26.12 -12.74
CA ALA A 414 -2.12 -24.99 -12.73
C ALA A 414 -3.52 -25.40 -12.25
N ARG A 415 -3.96 -24.85 -11.12
CA ARG A 415 -5.25 -25.20 -10.49
C ARG A 415 -6.09 -23.98 -10.15
N GLY A 416 -7.40 -24.09 -10.35
CA GLY A 416 -8.34 -23.03 -9.95
C GLY A 416 -8.27 -21.82 -10.87
N GLY A 417 -8.81 -21.90 -12.08
CA GLY A 417 -8.73 -20.79 -13.04
C GLY A 417 -9.42 -19.54 -12.50
N GLY A 418 -10.63 -19.70 -11.95
CA GLY A 418 -11.34 -18.65 -11.24
C GLY A 418 -10.87 -18.54 -9.80
N ILE A 419 -11.07 -19.60 -9.02
CA ILE A 419 -10.78 -19.66 -7.59
C ILE A 419 -10.01 -20.93 -7.28
N PHE A 420 -8.95 -20.80 -6.49
CA PHE A 420 -8.32 -21.92 -5.80
C PHE A 420 -8.59 -21.80 -4.30
N ASN A 421 -9.15 -22.82 -3.68
CA ASN A 421 -9.47 -22.86 -2.26
C ASN A 421 -8.84 -24.12 -1.64
N ALA A 422 -7.77 -23.97 -0.85
CA ALA A 422 -7.13 -25.12 -0.21
C ALA A 422 -7.64 -25.38 1.19
N VAL A 423 -7.26 -24.56 2.17
CA VAL A 423 -7.68 -24.74 3.58
C VAL A 423 -8.67 -23.67 4.05
N GLY A 424 -8.91 -22.66 3.21
CA GLY A 424 -9.78 -21.54 3.55
C GLY A 424 -11.26 -21.82 3.32
N SER A 425 -12.07 -20.82 3.68
CA SER A 425 -13.52 -20.81 3.47
C SER A 425 -13.89 -19.85 2.35
N THR A 426 -14.69 -20.30 1.40
CA THR A 426 -15.22 -19.48 0.31
C THR A 426 -16.74 -19.58 0.27
N THR A 427 -17.43 -18.45 0.39
CA THR A 427 -18.89 -18.35 0.24
C THR A 427 -19.23 -17.42 -0.92
N LEU A 428 -19.98 -17.94 -1.89
CA LEU A 428 -20.43 -17.20 -3.06
C LEU A 428 -21.94 -17.03 -2.99
N ASN A 429 -22.42 -15.79 -2.91
CA ASN A 429 -23.85 -15.48 -2.86
C ASN A 429 -24.26 -14.68 -4.10
N HIS A 430 -25.32 -15.13 -4.79
CA HIS A 430 -25.90 -14.45 -5.95
C HIS A 430 -24.85 -14.07 -7.01
N SER A 431 -23.82 -14.90 -7.18
CA SER A 431 -22.60 -14.56 -7.90
C SER A 431 -22.37 -15.48 -9.09
N SER A 432 -21.29 -15.25 -9.85
CA SER A 432 -20.94 -16.12 -10.98
C SER A 432 -19.43 -16.37 -11.11
N VAL A 433 -19.07 -17.60 -11.46
CA VAL A 433 -17.71 -18.04 -11.79
C VAL A 433 -17.72 -18.66 -13.19
N THR A 434 -17.28 -17.89 -14.19
CA THR A 434 -17.51 -18.25 -15.60
C THR A 434 -16.32 -18.05 -16.52
N ASP A 435 -16.21 -18.90 -17.55
CA ASP A 435 -15.24 -18.73 -18.64
C ASP A 435 -13.77 -18.70 -18.14
N ASN A 436 -13.48 -19.29 -16.97
CA ASN A 436 -12.14 -19.35 -16.40
C ASN A 436 -11.37 -20.60 -16.87
N HIS A 437 -10.03 -20.56 -16.81
CA HIS A 437 -9.16 -21.58 -17.38
C HIS A 437 -8.02 -21.99 -16.43
N ALA A 438 -7.79 -23.29 -16.29
CA ALA A 438 -6.64 -23.89 -15.60
C ALA A 438 -6.34 -25.27 -16.22
N ASP A 439 -5.34 -26.00 -15.70
CA ASP A 439 -5.13 -27.41 -16.08
C ASP A 439 -6.11 -28.32 -15.32
N ASP A 440 -6.53 -27.92 -14.12
CA ASP A 440 -7.63 -28.55 -13.37
C ASP A 440 -8.38 -27.52 -12.50
N GLY A 441 -9.67 -27.76 -12.24
CA GLY A 441 -10.55 -26.81 -11.56
C GLY A 441 -10.63 -25.49 -12.33
N GLY A 442 -11.09 -25.54 -13.57
CA GLY A 442 -11.18 -24.35 -14.44
C GLY A 442 -11.92 -23.20 -13.76
N GLY A 443 -13.07 -23.51 -13.15
CA GLY A 443 -13.83 -22.55 -12.34
C GLY A 443 -13.27 -22.48 -10.93
N ILE A 444 -13.50 -23.53 -10.15
CA ILE A 444 -13.11 -23.64 -8.74
C ILE A 444 -12.31 -24.92 -8.53
N PHE A 445 -11.13 -24.82 -7.93
CA PHE A 445 -10.42 -25.96 -7.37
C PHE A 445 -10.53 -25.91 -5.85
N GLU A 446 -11.07 -26.97 -5.25
CA GLU A 446 -11.25 -27.15 -3.81
C GLU A 446 -10.36 -28.31 -3.35
N GLU A 447 -9.50 -28.12 -2.35
CA GLU A 447 -8.57 -29.18 -1.88
C GLU A 447 -8.96 -29.79 -0.53
N SER A 448 -9.17 -28.98 0.51
CA SER A 448 -9.38 -29.44 1.89
C SER A 448 -10.18 -28.47 2.78
N GLY A 449 -10.74 -27.43 2.20
CA GLY A 449 -11.42 -26.31 2.83
C GLY A 449 -12.92 -26.42 2.61
N THR A 450 -13.59 -25.28 2.48
CA THR A 450 -15.03 -25.24 2.22
C THR A 450 -15.38 -24.25 1.13
N VAL A 451 -16.28 -24.66 0.24
CA VAL A 451 -16.90 -23.79 -0.76
C VAL A 451 -18.41 -23.92 -0.64
N THR A 452 -19.09 -22.80 -0.39
CA THR A 452 -20.56 -22.72 -0.32
C THR A 452 -21.08 -21.87 -1.48
N LEU A 453 -22.02 -22.42 -2.24
CA LEU A 453 -22.69 -21.76 -3.37
C LEU A 453 -24.14 -21.48 -3.00
N ASN A 454 -24.50 -20.21 -2.85
CA ASN A 454 -25.88 -19.76 -2.62
C ASN A 454 -26.31 -18.95 -3.85
N ASP A 455 -27.29 -19.48 -4.59
CA ASP A 455 -27.80 -18.87 -5.83
C ASP A 455 -26.68 -18.39 -6.78
N THR A 456 -25.61 -19.19 -6.87
CA THR A 456 -24.39 -18.86 -7.60
C THR A 456 -24.21 -19.80 -8.78
N GLU A 457 -23.83 -19.23 -9.91
CA GLU A 457 -23.61 -19.99 -11.15
C GLU A 457 -22.13 -20.25 -11.40
N VAL A 458 -21.76 -21.51 -11.62
CA VAL A 458 -20.41 -21.92 -12.05
C VAL A 458 -20.54 -22.63 -13.39
N LYS A 459 -20.13 -22.00 -14.50
CA LYS A 459 -20.30 -22.57 -15.85
C LYS A 459 -19.24 -22.16 -16.86
N ARG A 460 -19.11 -22.95 -17.93
CA ARG A 460 -18.23 -22.71 -19.08
C ARG A 460 -16.76 -22.50 -18.70
N ASN A 461 -16.33 -23.09 -17.59
CA ASN A 461 -14.93 -23.06 -17.23
C ASN A 461 -14.20 -24.26 -17.85
N HIS A 462 -12.88 -24.15 -18.02
CA HIS A 462 -12.07 -25.16 -18.69
C HIS A 462 -10.90 -25.62 -17.81
N PRO A 463 -10.68 -26.94 -17.67
CA PRO A 463 -11.41 -28.03 -18.34
C PRO A 463 -12.79 -28.34 -17.73
N ASN A 464 -13.03 -27.93 -16.49
CA ASN A 464 -14.21 -28.26 -15.71
C ASN A 464 -14.67 -27.06 -14.85
N ASN A 465 -15.92 -27.10 -14.37
CA ASN A 465 -16.45 -26.07 -13.49
C ASN A 465 -15.88 -26.19 -12.08
N CYS A 466 -15.84 -27.39 -11.53
CA CYS A 466 -15.22 -27.65 -10.24
C CYS A 466 -14.34 -28.89 -10.25
N ALA A 467 -13.29 -28.85 -9.44
CA ALA A 467 -12.41 -29.99 -9.21
C ALA A 467 -11.96 -30.06 -7.73
N PRO A 468 -11.67 -31.26 -7.22
CA PRO A 468 -12.03 -32.57 -7.77
C PRO A 468 -13.55 -32.74 -7.96
N PRO A 469 -14.02 -33.75 -8.73
CA PRO A 469 -15.45 -34.00 -8.86
C PRO A 469 -16.13 -34.17 -7.49
N ASN A 470 -17.28 -33.52 -7.31
CA ASN A 470 -18.08 -33.50 -6.07
C ASN A 470 -17.43 -32.82 -4.85
N SER A 471 -16.29 -32.14 -4.99
CA SER A 471 -15.68 -31.37 -3.88
C SER A 471 -16.48 -30.12 -3.51
N VAL A 472 -17.18 -29.52 -4.48
CA VAL A 472 -18.03 -28.34 -4.29
C VAL A 472 -19.50 -28.73 -4.46
N PRO A 473 -20.32 -28.72 -3.39
CA PRO A 473 -21.75 -28.99 -3.47
C PRO A 473 -22.46 -28.07 -4.47
N ALA A 474 -23.40 -28.62 -5.23
CA ALA A 474 -24.18 -27.92 -6.27
C ALA A 474 -23.37 -27.38 -7.47
N CYS A 475 -22.06 -27.64 -7.54
CA CYS A 475 -21.29 -27.36 -8.75
C CYS A 475 -21.43 -28.53 -9.74
N VAL A 476 -21.97 -28.24 -10.92
CA VAL A 476 -22.23 -29.24 -11.97
C VAL A 476 -21.34 -28.99 -13.20
N GLY A 477 -20.85 -30.07 -13.81
CA GLY A 477 -19.90 -30.02 -14.93
C GLY A 477 -18.49 -29.60 -14.50
#